data_AF-A0A976DRI3-F1
#
_entry.id   AF-A0A976DRI3-F1
#
_cell.length_a   1.000
_cell.length_b   1.000
_cell.length_c   1.000
_cell.angle_alpha   90.00
_cell.angle_beta   90.00
_cell.angle_gamma   90.00
#
_symmetry.space_group_name_H-M   'P 1'
#
loop_
_entity.id
_entity.type
_entity.pdbx_description
1 polymer ?
#
loop_
_entity_poly.entity_id
_entity_poly.type
_entity_poly.pdbx_seq_one_letter_code
_entity_poly.pdbx_strand_id
1 'polypeptide(L)'
;MKDAENLTLQDELLLAYSLTAFDANNRATGSINGTWGVEKVKQDAVFGRTSFPPVTLPIPHNGKILASVVLVEIDDYQTTQSWLKNAQKVGTVVSVPAIFLEIGALATPLKYISAGLVAAGVGFELTQKIDNDDILGQTNHEFSYAQALRQPIIKVAVPFKGKRGLTTYDYNLSFEIKQLSR
;
A
#
# COMPACT_ATOMS: atom_id res chain seq x y z
N MET A 1 -21.92 13.93 -22.30
CA MET A 1 -22.67 12.75 -21.82
C MET A 1 -21.61 11.79 -21.30
N LYS A 2 -21.49 11.60 -19.98
CA LYS A 2 -20.66 10.53 -19.43
C LYS A 2 -21.47 9.24 -19.63
N ASP A 3 -20.86 8.29 -20.33
CA ASP A 3 -21.46 7.01 -20.64
C ASP A 3 -21.83 6.26 -19.36
N ALA A 4 -22.89 5.46 -19.43
CA ALA A 4 -23.40 4.66 -18.32
C ALA A 4 -22.26 3.83 -17.72
N GLU A 5 -21.86 4.20 -16.50
CA GLU A 5 -20.96 3.43 -15.65
C GLU A 5 -21.51 2.02 -15.59
N ASN A 6 -20.74 1.06 -16.09
CA ASN A 6 -21.13 -0.33 -16.13
C ASN A 6 -21.33 -0.77 -14.68
N LEU A 7 -22.58 -1.00 -14.28
CA LEU A 7 -22.98 -1.57 -12.99
C LEU A 7 -22.54 -3.05 -12.90
N THR A 8 -21.30 -3.36 -13.25
CA THR A 8 -20.71 -4.63 -12.90
C THR A 8 -20.49 -4.58 -11.39
N LEU A 9 -21.33 -5.30 -10.66
CA LEU A 9 -21.25 -5.56 -9.21
C LEU A 9 -19.98 -6.37 -8.81
N GLN A 10 -18.86 -6.13 -9.51
CA GLN A 10 -17.57 -6.75 -9.32
C GLN A 10 -16.53 -5.63 -9.32
N ASP A 11 -16.25 -5.12 -8.14
CA ASP A 11 -15.20 -4.13 -7.94
C ASP A 11 -13.85 -4.85 -8.17
N GLU A 12 -12.99 -4.28 -9.00
CA GLU A 12 -11.59 -4.71 -9.09
C GLU A 12 -10.77 -3.86 -8.15
N LEU A 13 -10.15 -4.50 -7.15
CA LEU A 13 -9.41 -3.80 -6.11
C LEU A 13 -7.92 -4.01 -6.25
N LEU A 14 -7.16 -2.92 -6.08
CA LEU A 14 -5.74 -2.94 -5.83
C LEU A 14 -5.49 -2.53 -4.38
N LEU A 15 -4.79 -3.37 -3.62
CA LEU A 15 -4.16 -2.97 -2.36
C LEU A 15 -2.65 -2.85 -2.58
N ALA A 16 -2.13 -1.65 -2.35
CA ALA A 16 -0.70 -1.38 -2.39
C ALA A 16 -0.21 -0.94 -1.01
N TYR A 17 1.02 -1.30 -0.68
CA TYR A 17 1.63 -0.98 0.60
C TYR A 17 3.11 -0.65 0.46
N SER A 18 3.59 0.16 1.40
CA SER A 18 4.99 0.49 1.58
C SER A 18 5.34 0.42 3.06
N LEU A 19 6.52 -0.11 3.36
CA LEU A 19 7.16 -0.04 4.65
C LEU A 19 8.42 0.78 4.47
N THR A 20 8.47 2.01 4.97
CA THR A 20 9.62 2.91 4.82
C THR A 20 10.31 3.15 6.15
N ALA A 21 11.63 2.94 6.20
CA ALA A 21 12.45 3.20 7.37
C ALA A 21 13.03 4.61 7.33
N PHE A 22 12.95 5.32 8.44
CA PHE A 22 13.56 6.62 8.63
C PHE A 22 14.56 6.59 9.78
N ASP A 23 15.69 7.29 9.63
CA ASP A 23 16.63 7.53 10.72
C ASP A 23 16.12 8.58 11.71
N ALA A 24 16.92 8.86 12.75
CA ALA A 24 16.61 9.89 13.75
C ALA A 24 16.50 11.32 13.20
N ASN A 25 16.99 11.56 11.98
CA ASN A 25 16.90 12.85 11.27
C ASN A 25 15.74 12.90 10.27
N ASN A 26 14.81 11.92 10.32
CA ASN A 26 13.71 11.75 9.37
C ASN A 26 14.17 11.57 7.91
N ARG A 27 15.36 11.02 7.68
CA ARG A 27 15.82 10.66 6.33
C ARG A 27 15.44 9.21 6.03
N ALA A 28 14.87 8.97 4.87
CA ALA A 28 14.58 7.62 4.42
C ALA A 28 15.88 6.82 4.32
N THR A 29 15.90 5.61 4.91
CA THR A 29 17.06 4.71 4.94
C THR A 29 16.83 3.44 4.13
N GLY A 30 15.58 3.17 3.77
CA GLY A 30 15.19 2.14 2.84
C GLY A 30 13.68 1.95 2.87
N SER A 31 13.14 1.28 1.87
CA SER A 31 11.73 0.89 1.86
C SER A 31 11.52 -0.49 1.28
N ILE A 32 10.44 -1.13 1.70
CA ILE A 32 9.88 -2.32 1.06
C ILE A 32 8.51 -1.95 0.53
N ASN A 33 8.30 -2.18 -0.77
CA ASN A 33 7.05 -1.84 -1.43
C ASN A 33 6.46 -3.10 -2.02
N GLY A 34 5.13 -3.18 -2.01
CA GLY A 34 4.44 -4.25 -2.67
C GLY A 34 2.98 -4.01 -2.90
N THR A 35 2.38 -4.95 -3.61
CA THR A 35 0.96 -4.96 -3.89
C THR A 35 0.43 -6.36 -3.60
N TRP A 36 -0.86 -6.45 -3.34
CA TRP A 36 -1.59 -7.71 -3.35
C TRP A 36 -1.92 -8.16 -4.80
N GLY A 37 -1.73 -7.28 -5.78
CA GLY A 37 -2.24 -7.46 -7.14
C GLY A 37 -3.65 -6.91 -7.26
N VAL A 38 -4.28 -7.15 -8.41
CA VAL A 38 -5.65 -6.73 -8.67
C VAL A 38 -6.57 -7.92 -8.65
N GLU A 39 -7.58 -7.80 -7.81
CA GLU A 39 -8.48 -8.89 -7.47
C GLU A 39 -9.92 -8.46 -7.72
N LYS A 40 -10.66 -9.31 -8.40
CA LYS A 40 -12.11 -9.17 -8.53
C LYS A 40 -12.73 -9.57 -7.23
N VAL A 41 -13.33 -8.62 -6.53
CA VAL A 41 -13.99 -8.90 -5.26
C VAL A 41 -15.49 -9.00 -5.44
N LYS A 42 -16.11 -9.80 -4.58
CA LYS A 42 -17.55 -9.85 -4.41
C LYS A 42 -17.88 -9.49 -2.96
N GLN A 43 -19.13 -9.17 -2.70
CA GLN A 43 -19.60 -8.94 -1.34
C GLN A 43 -19.21 -10.10 -0.41
N ASP A 44 -18.79 -9.76 0.81
CA ASP A 44 -18.35 -10.68 1.86
C ASP A 44 -17.10 -11.53 1.51
N ALA A 45 -16.32 -11.13 0.50
CA ALA A 45 -15.04 -11.75 0.19
C ALA A 45 -14.04 -11.57 1.34
N VAL A 46 -13.33 -12.65 1.68
CA VAL A 46 -12.27 -12.66 2.71
C VAL A 46 -10.99 -13.18 2.08
N PHE A 47 -9.91 -12.43 2.23
CA PHE A 47 -8.61 -12.76 1.69
C PHE A 47 -7.64 -13.11 2.82
N GLY A 48 -7.06 -14.30 2.74
CA GLY A 48 -6.18 -14.84 3.78
C GLY A 48 -4.74 -14.36 3.69
N ARG A 49 -3.93 -14.71 4.69
CA ARG A 49 -2.49 -14.36 4.77
C ARG A 49 -1.66 -14.82 3.58
N THR A 50 -2.06 -15.86 2.86
CA THR A 50 -1.35 -16.35 1.67
C THR A 50 -1.30 -15.31 0.55
N SER A 51 -2.24 -14.37 0.56
CA SER A 51 -2.31 -13.25 -0.38
C SER A 51 -1.34 -12.11 -0.04
N PHE A 52 -0.78 -12.11 1.17
CA PHE A 52 0.05 -11.04 1.72
C PHE A 52 1.34 -11.63 2.32
N PRO A 53 2.39 -11.85 1.51
CA PRO A 53 3.65 -12.36 2.04
C PRO A 53 4.19 -11.39 3.11
N PRO A 54 4.71 -11.89 4.24
CA PRO A 54 5.29 -11.02 5.26
C PRO A 54 6.53 -10.32 4.74
N VAL A 55 6.68 -9.05 5.09
CA VAL A 55 7.84 -8.23 4.75
C VAL A 55 8.63 -7.85 6.00
N THR A 56 9.94 -7.67 5.85
CA THR A 56 10.84 -7.36 6.98
C THR A 56 11.80 -6.24 6.60
N LEU A 57 11.77 -5.15 7.36
CA LEU A 57 12.68 -4.02 7.19
C LEU A 57 13.37 -3.70 8.52
N PRO A 58 14.70 -3.52 8.56
CA PRO A 58 15.39 -3.14 9.79
C PRO A 58 14.97 -1.73 10.21
N ILE A 59 14.70 -1.56 11.51
CA ILE A 59 14.43 -0.24 12.09
C ILE A 59 15.77 0.39 12.47
N PRO A 60 16.11 1.58 11.95
CA PRO A 60 17.31 2.30 12.38
C PRO A 60 17.25 2.63 13.87
N HIS A 61 18.41 2.67 14.54
CA HIS A 61 18.48 3.06 15.94
C HIS A 61 17.92 4.48 16.15
N ASN A 62 17.03 4.65 17.12
CA ASN A 62 16.26 5.89 17.35
C ASN A 62 15.44 6.39 16.15
N GLY A 63 15.29 5.56 15.12
CA GLY A 63 14.49 5.85 13.95
C GLY A 63 13.06 5.36 14.08
N LYS A 64 12.42 5.19 12.92
CA LYS A 64 11.05 4.71 12.82
C LYS A 64 10.79 3.97 11.52
N ILE A 65 9.72 3.22 11.52
CA ILE A 65 9.09 2.64 10.34
C ILE A 65 7.78 3.36 10.10
N LEU A 66 7.48 3.64 8.84
CA LEU A 66 6.17 4.08 8.39
C LEU A 66 5.57 2.99 7.51
N ALA A 67 4.46 2.41 7.97
CA ALA A 67 3.63 1.51 7.18
C ALA A 67 2.54 2.32 6.47
N SER A 68 2.66 2.45 5.15
CA SER A 68 1.71 3.12 4.28
C SER A 68 0.89 2.08 3.52
N VAL A 69 -0.42 2.28 3.45
CA VAL A 69 -1.32 1.43 2.69
C VAL A 69 -2.30 2.29 1.91
N VAL A 70 -2.59 1.90 0.67
CA VAL A 70 -3.62 2.51 -0.18
C VAL A 70 -4.48 1.41 -0.78
N LEU A 71 -5.80 1.55 -0.65
CA LEU A 71 -6.79 0.74 -1.34
C LEU A 71 -7.38 1.57 -2.49
N VAL A 72 -7.39 0.99 -3.67
CA VAL A 72 -7.78 1.65 -4.92
C VAL A 72 -8.79 0.75 -5.64
N GLU A 73 -9.84 1.35 -6.17
CA GLU A 73 -10.75 0.73 -7.11
C GLU A 73 -10.26 0.96 -8.55
N ILE A 74 -10.35 -0.07 -9.37
CA ILE A 74 -9.83 -0.06 -10.74
C ILE A 74 -11.02 -0.06 -11.71
N ASP A 75 -11.38 1.13 -12.22
CA ASP A 75 -12.57 1.29 -13.08
C ASP A 75 -12.33 0.90 -14.55
N ASP A 76 -11.13 1.15 -15.09
CA ASP A 76 -10.80 0.85 -16.48
C ASP A 76 -9.60 -0.11 -16.56
N TYR A 77 -9.92 -1.40 -16.69
CA TYR A 77 -8.92 -2.46 -16.86
C TYR A 77 -8.10 -2.30 -18.16
N GLN A 78 -8.66 -1.68 -19.21
CA GLN A 78 -8.02 -1.63 -20.54
C GLN A 78 -6.82 -0.69 -20.58
N THR A 79 -6.92 0.49 -19.95
CA THR A 79 -5.78 1.43 -19.77
C THR A 79 -4.72 0.92 -18.80
N THR A 80 -5.06 -0.16 -18.10
CA THR A 80 -4.42 -0.62 -16.87
C THR A 80 -3.71 -1.98 -17.08
N GLN A 81 -3.98 -2.68 -18.20
CA GLN A 81 -3.43 -4.03 -18.46
C GLN A 81 -1.91 -4.11 -18.52
N SER A 82 -1.22 -3.07 -19.00
CA SER A 82 0.25 -3.11 -19.16
C SER A 82 0.99 -3.04 -17.81
N TRP A 83 0.49 -2.25 -16.86
CA TRP A 83 1.03 -2.22 -15.50
C TRP A 83 0.53 -3.41 -14.69
N LEU A 84 -0.73 -3.81 -14.87
CA LEU A 84 -1.30 -4.99 -14.26
C LEU A 84 -0.51 -6.23 -14.58
N LYS A 85 -0.10 -6.46 -15.83
CA LYS A 85 0.70 -7.65 -16.18
C LYS A 85 2.02 -7.75 -15.40
N ASN A 86 2.57 -6.63 -14.94
CA ASN A 86 3.76 -6.60 -14.07
C ASN A 86 3.41 -6.73 -12.58
N ALA A 87 2.22 -6.26 -12.16
CA ALA A 87 1.73 -6.35 -10.78
C ALA A 87 0.95 -7.66 -10.47
N GLN A 88 0.45 -8.36 -11.49
CA GLN A 88 -0.43 -9.54 -11.43
C GLN A 88 0.32 -10.84 -11.14
N LYS A 89 1.65 -10.84 -11.23
CA LYS A 89 2.45 -12.04 -11.02
C LYS A 89 3.17 -11.94 -9.69
N VAL A 90 2.49 -12.39 -8.64
CA VAL A 90 3.00 -12.54 -7.27
C VAL A 90 3.10 -11.19 -6.54
N GLY A 91 2.64 -11.16 -5.28
CA GLY A 91 2.86 -10.02 -4.39
C GLY A 91 4.33 -9.62 -4.43
N THR A 92 4.63 -8.57 -5.19
CA THR A 92 6.00 -8.24 -5.54
C THR A 92 6.54 -7.39 -4.42
N VAL A 93 7.58 -7.88 -3.77
CA VAL A 93 8.24 -7.20 -2.66
C VAL A 93 9.54 -6.64 -3.20
N VAL A 94 9.68 -5.32 -3.26
CA VAL A 94 10.92 -4.68 -3.69
C VAL A 94 11.54 -3.88 -2.57
N SER A 95 12.80 -4.19 -2.27
CA SER A 95 13.64 -3.42 -1.35
C SER A 95 14.35 -2.30 -2.09
N VAL A 96 14.19 -1.08 -1.62
CA VAL A 96 14.76 0.12 -2.22
C VAL A 96 15.79 0.75 -1.27
N PRO A 97 17.05 0.93 -1.71
CA PRO A 97 18.05 1.67 -0.94
C PRO A 97 17.71 3.16 -0.76
N ALA A 98 18.14 3.74 0.38
CA ALA A 98 17.97 5.15 0.73
C ALA A 98 18.30 6.15 -0.39
N ILE A 99 19.35 5.87 -1.18
CA ILE A 99 19.85 6.77 -2.24
C ILE A 99 18.83 7.03 -3.35
N PHE A 100 17.81 6.18 -3.47
CA PHE A 100 16.76 6.32 -4.48
C PHE A 100 15.47 6.95 -3.92
N LEU A 101 15.44 7.28 -2.63
CA LEU A 101 14.25 7.78 -1.95
C LEU A 101 14.36 9.28 -1.67
N GLU A 102 13.83 10.10 -2.58
CA GLU A 102 13.67 11.55 -2.38
C GLU A 102 12.31 11.89 -1.75
N ILE A 103 11.97 11.20 -0.66
CA ILE A 103 10.67 11.32 0.03
C ILE A 103 10.85 11.74 1.49
N GLY A 104 10.20 12.84 1.87
CA GLY A 104 10.18 13.32 3.25
C GLY A 104 9.10 12.63 4.09
N ALA A 105 9.28 12.62 5.42
CA ALA A 105 8.39 11.96 6.38
C ALA A 105 6.90 12.43 6.35
N LEU A 106 6.61 13.55 5.70
CA LEU A 106 5.26 14.12 5.57
C LEU A 106 4.56 13.79 4.24
N ALA A 107 5.12 12.89 3.43
CA ALA A 107 4.50 12.47 2.17
C ALA A 107 3.19 11.68 2.41
N THR A 108 2.32 11.66 1.39
CA THR A 108 1.09 10.86 1.44
C THR A 108 1.40 9.37 1.28
N PRO A 109 0.54 8.46 1.76
CA PRO A 109 0.71 7.02 1.55
C PRO A 109 0.94 6.66 0.07
N LEU A 110 0.16 7.26 -0.84
CA LEU A 110 0.30 7.06 -2.27
C LEU A 110 1.69 7.49 -2.78
N LYS A 111 2.24 8.62 -2.32
CA LYS A 111 3.58 9.07 -2.71
C LYS A 111 4.68 8.12 -2.24
N TYR A 112 4.57 7.56 -1.04
CA TYR A 112 5.52 6.56 -0.54
C TYR A 112 5.57 5.32 -1.44
N ILE A 113 4.40 4.82 -1.80
CA ILE A 113 4.26 3.65 -2.67
C ILE A 113 4.77 3.98 -4.08
N SER A 114 4.36 5.10 -4.68
CA SER A 114 4.82 5.55 -6.01
C SER A 114 6.35 5.65 -6.07
N ALA A 115 6.98 6.34 -5.11
CA ALA A 115 8.42 6.53 -5.09
C ALA A 115 9.17 5.19 -4.98
N GLY A 116 8.67 4.29 -4.13
CA GLY A 116 9.24 2.96 -3.99
C GLY A 116 9.15 2.11 -5.27
N LEU A 117 8.05 2.17 -6.00
CA LEU A 117 7.90 1.47 -7.29
C LEU A 117 8.81 2.06 -8.37
N VAL A 118 8.89 3.39 -8.47
CA VAL A 118 9.81 4.07 -9.41
C VAL A 118 11.26 3.68 -9.12
N ALA A 119 11.66 3.71 -7.85
CA ALA A 119 13.00 3.33 -7.43
C ALA A 119 13.30 1.83 -7.64
N ALA A 120 12.27 0.99 -7.67
CA ALA A 120 12.37 -0.43 -8.02
C ALA A 120 12.57 -0.68 -9.53
N GLY A 121 12.58 0.36 -10.36
CA GLY A 121 12.61 0.22 -11.82
C GLY A 121 11.29 -0.26 -12.42
N VAL A 122 10.23 -0.33 -11.60
CA VAL A 122 8.85 -0.51 -12.07
C VAL A 122 8.42 0.87 -12.57
N GLY A 123 8.66 1.14 -13.86
CA GLY A 123 8.43 2.43 -14.51
C GLY A 123 6.95 2.84 -14.53
N PHE A 124 6.42 3.19 -13.36
CA PHE A 124 5.02 3.46 -13.14
C PHE A 124 4.85 4.42 -11.95
N GLU A 125 4.30 5.60 -12.24
CA GLU A 125 3.90 6.54 -11.21
C GLU A 125 2.40 6.37 -10.95
N LEU A 126 2.03 5.63 -9.89
CA LEU A 126 0.62 5.47 -9.45
C LEU A 126 -0.08 6.83 -9.32
N THR A 127 0.63 7.86 -8.85
CA THR A 127 0.13 9.23 -8.71
C THR A 127 -0.29 9.91 -10.01
N GLN A 128 0.15 9.43 -11.18
CA GLN A 128 -0.27 9.98 -12.48
C GLN A 128 -1.44 9.22 -13.12
N LYS A 129 -1.76 8.03 -12.61
CA LYS A 129 -2.75 7.12 -13.20
C LYS A 129 -3.98 6.89 -12.35
N ILE A 130 -3.82 7.07 -11.04
CA ILE A 130 -4.92 7.00 -10.07
C ILE A 130 -5.42 8.42 -9.88
N ASP A 131 -6.64 8.66 -10.34
CA ASP A 131 -7.36 9.85 -9.97
C ASP A 131 -7.84 9.73 -8.51
N ASN A 132 -8.05 10.85 -7.83
CA ASN A 132 -8.36 10.82 -6.39
C ASN A 132 -9.70 10.13 -6.07
N ASP A 133 -10.61 10.03 -7.04
CA ASP A 133 -11.89 9.32 -6.94
C ASP A 133 -11.75 7.80 -6.97
N ASP A 134 -10.64 7.27 -7.49
CA ASP A 134 -10.33 5.83 -7.46
C ASP A 134 -9.80 5.37 -6.09
N ILE A 135 -9.38 6.30 -5.22
CA ILE A 135 -8.84 5.97 -3.91
C ILE A 135 -9.98 5.73 -2.92
N LEU A 136 -10.24 4.47 -2.60
CA LEU A 136 -11.19 4.06 -1.56
C LEU A 136 -10.67 4.35 -0.15
N GLY A 137 -9.35 4.42 0.02
CA GLY A 137 -8.76 5.00 1.21
C GLY A 137 -7.28 4.74 1.35
N GLN A 138 -6.67 5.43 2.31
CA GLN A 138 -5.23 5.37 2.55
C GLN A 138 -4.92 5.60 4.02
N THR A 139 -3.87 4.97 4.51
CA THR A 139 -3.44 5.12 5.90
C THR A 139 -1.92 5.11 6.03
N ASN A 140 -1.45 5.75 7.09
CA ASN A 140 -0.07 5.73 7.56
C ASN A 140 -0.06 5.29 9.02
N HIS A 141 0.74 4.28 9.35
CA HIS A 141 1.00 3.86 10.72
C HIS A 141 2.49 3.96 11.02
N GLU A 142 2.83 4.83 11.96
CA GLU A 142 4.20 5.02 12.40
C GLU A 142 4.55 4.09 13.57
N PHE A 143 5.75 3.55 13.54
CA PHE A 143 6.30 2.72 14.60
C PHE A 143 7.75 3.09 14.87
N SER A 144 7.99 3.74 16.01
CA SER A 144 9.33 4.14 16.42
C SER A 144 10.14 2.97 16.98
N TYR A 145 11.47 3.10 16.93
CA TYR A 145 12.39 2.15 17.55
C TYR A 145 12.09 1.92 19.04
N ALA A 146 11.78 2.99 19.79
CA ALA A 146 11.45 2.89 21.21
C ALA A 146 10.13 2.16 21.49
N GLN A 147 9.12 2.33 20.61
CA GLN A 147 7.87 1.57 20.68
C GLN A 147 8.11 0.10 20.37
N ALA A 148 8.94 -0.21 19.37
CA ALA A 148 9.29 -1.58 19.01
C ALA A 148 9.83 -2.40 20.18
N LEU A 149 10.76 -1.81 20.93
CA LEU A 149 11.36 -2.45 22.09
C LEU A 149 10.36 -2.75 23.23
N ARG A 150 9.26 -1.98 23.34
CA ARG A 150 8.27 -2.11 24.41
C ARG A 150 7.05 -2.93 24.00
N GLN A 151 6.72 -2.91 22.72
CA GLN A 151 5.53 -3.53 22.14
C GLN A 151 5.97 -4.34 20.90
N PRO A 152 6.43 -5.58 21.11
CA PRO A 152 7.02 -6.38 20.03
C PRO A 152 6.00 -6.80 18.97
N ILE A 153 4.70 -6.67 19.24
CA ILE A 153 3.62 -6.91 18.29
C ILE A 153 2.61 -5.76 18.39
N ILE A 154 2.37 -5.09 17.27
CA ILE A 154 1.26 -4.14 17.09
C ILE A 154 0.27 -4.75 16.11
N LYS A 155 -1.01 -4.72 16.48
CA LYS A 155 -2.12 -5.04 15.58
C LYS A 155 -2.71 -3.74 15.05
N VAL A 156 -2.87 -3.65 13.74
CA VAL A 156 -3.43 -2.49 13.06
C VAL A 156 -4.69 -2.93 12.33
N ALA A 157 -5.79 -2.22 12.57
CA ALA A 157 -7.03 -2.37 11.82
C ALA A 157 -7.30 -1.09 11.03
N VAL A 158 -7.60 -1.23 9.75
CA VAL A 158 -7.80 -0.15 8.80
C VAL A 158 -9.16 -0.32 8.13
N PRO A 159 -10.19 0.39 8.60
CA PRO A 159 -11.48 0.42 7.91
C PRO A 159 -11.42 1.41 6.75
N PHE A 160 -11.79 0.95 5.56
CA PHE A 160 -12.03 1.78 4.38
C PHE A 160 -13.53 1.77 4.09
N LYS A 161 -14.22 2.86 4.44
CA LYS A 161 -15.67 2.96 4.31
C LYS A 161 -16.05 4.25 3.62
N GLY A 162 -17.04 4.19 2.73
CA GLY A 162 -17.48 5.36 2.00
C GLY A 162 -18.62 5.07 1.04
N LYS A 163 -18.82 5.99 0.11
CA LYS A 163 -19.83 5.91 -0.94
C LYS A 163 -19.21 6.30 -2.28
N ARG A 164 -19.56 5.59 -3.36
CA ARG A 164 -19.23 5.94 -4.74
C ARG A 164 -20.52 5.96 -5.55
N GLY A 165 -20.90 7.13 -6.05
CA GLY A 165 -22.22 7.31 -6.66
C GLY A 165 -23.36 6.91 -5.71
N LEU A 166 -24.11 5.87 -6.09
CA LEU A 166 -25.22 5.32 -5.30
C LEU A 166 -24.83 4.10 -4.44
N THR A 167 -23.62 3.57 -4.60
CA THR A 167 -23.14 2.40 -3.85
C THR A 167 -22.39 2.83 -2.60
N THR A 168 -22.36 1.92 -1.63
CA THR A 168 -21.59 2.08 -0.38
C THR A 168 -20.60 0.94 -0.27
N TYR A 169 -19.40 1.21 0.22
CA TYR A 169 -18.37 0.20 0.42
C TYR A 169 -17.91 0.14 1.88
N ASP A 170 -17.51 -1.06 2.31
CA ASP A 170 -16.94 -1.33 3.64
C ASP A 170 -15.86 -2.42 3.52
N TYR A 171 -14.63 -2.00 3.31
CA TYR A 171 -13.47 -2.87 3.27
C TYR A 171 -12.68 -2.77 4.57
N ASN A 172 -12.20 -3.91 5.09
CA ASN A 172 -11.47 -3.95 6.35
C ASN A 172 -10.15 -4.68 6.15
N LEU A 173 -9.03 -3.95 6.34
CA LEU A 173 -7.70 -4.53 6.38
C LEU A 173 -7.25 -4.69 7.83
N SER A 174 -6.62 -5.82 8.15
CA SER A 174 -5.92 -6.01 9.42
C SER A 174 -4.53 -6.57 9.17
N PHE A 175 -3.52 -5.96 9.79
CA PHE A 175 -2.14 -6.42 9.71
C PHE A 175 -1.42 -6.32 11.06
N GLU A 176 -0.29 -7.03 11.17
CA GLU A 176 0.53 -7.04 12.37
C GLU A 176 1.93 -6.52 12.03
N ILE A 177 2.44 -5.58 12.81
CA ILE A 177 3.86 -5.18 12.79
C ILE A 177 4.53 -5.91 13.95
N LYS A 178 5.59 -6.68 13.65
CA LYS A 178 6.30 -7.47 14.66
C LYS A 178 7.77 -7.12 14.67
N GLN A 179 8.33 -6.91 15.86
CA GLN A 179 9.77 -6.95 16.04
C GLN A 179 10.22 -8.41 15.92
N LEU A 180 11.09 -8.69 14.96
CA LEU A 180 11.79 -9.96 14.89
C LEU A 180 12.99 -9.90 15.85
N SER A 181 13.02 -10.75 16.86
CA SER A 181 14.21 -10.98 17.67
C SER A 181 15.31 -11.59 16.79
N ARG A 182 16.51 -11.01 16.83
CA ARG A 182 17.71 -11.64 16.27
C ARG A 182 18.13 -12.82 17.13
#